data_AF-A0A7C3DBW1-F1
#
_entry.id   AF-A0A7C3DBW1-F1
#
_cell.length_a   1.000
_cell.length_b   1.000
_cell.length_c   1.000
_cell.angle_alpha   90.00
_cell.angle_beta   90.00
_cell.angle_gamma   90.00
#
_symmetry.space_group_name_H-M   'P 1'
#
loop_
_entity.id
_entity.type
_entity.pdbx_description
1 polymer ?
#
loop_
_entity_poly.entity_id
_entity_poly.type
_entity_poly.pdbx_seq_one_letter_code
_entity_poly.pdbx_strand_id
1 'polypeptide(L)' 'MAPGATCSTPRWAVAKTQYGKVRGYVEDGVLTFKGVPYGADTGGENRWLPAKPPVPWDGEYPA' A
#
# COMPACT_ATOMS: atom_id res chain seq x y z
N MET A 1 -17.56 2.33 26.36
CA MET A 1 -16.73 1.47 25.50
C MET A 1 -16.91 1.93 24.08
N ALA A 2 -15.89 2.55 23.48
CA ALA A 2 -15.90 2.76 22.03
C ALA A 2 -15.86 1.38 21.36
N PRO A 3 -16.62 1.13 20.28
CA PRO A 3 -16.48 -0.11 19.53
C PRO A 3 -15.03 -0.20 19.07
N GLY A 4 -14.33 -1.24 19.50
CA GLY A 4 -12.96 -1.50 19.05
C GLY A 4 -12.98 -1.70 17.55
N ALA A 5 -12.15 -0.94 16.83
CA ALA A 5 -12.01 -1.04 15.39
C ALA A 5 -11.83 -2.52 14.98
N THR A 6 -12.87 -3.10 14.37
CA THR A 6 -12.77 -4.43 13.76
C THR A 6 -12.02 -4.28 12.45
N CYS A 7 -10.71 -4.47 12.47
CA CYS A 7 -9.90 -4.60 11.25
C CYS A 7 -10.15 -5.99 10.66
N SER A 8 -10.79 -6.05 9.49
CA SER A 8 -10.97 -7.31 8.75
C SER A 8 -10.26 -7.21 7.41
N THR A 9 -9.56 -8.27 6.99
CA THR A 9 -8.81 -8.31 5.73
C THR A 9 -9.55 -9.20 4.71
N PRO A 10 -10.72 -8.79 4.20
CA PRO A 10 -11.48 -9.63 3.29
C PRO A 10 -10.72 -9.83 1.98
N ARG A 11 -10.98 -10.96 1.32
CA ARG A 11 -10.30 -11.36 0.06
C ARG A 11 -10.51 -10.37 -1.10
N TRP A 12 -11.54 -9.53 -0.99
CA TRP A 12 -11.86 -8.47 -1.97
C TRP A 12 -11.22 -7.11 -1.64
N ALA A 13 -10.56 -6.96 -0.47
CA ALA A 13 -9.82 -5.74 -0.11
C ALA A 13 -8.46 -5.67 -0.85
N VAL A 14 -8.50 -5.87 -2.17
CA VAL A 14 -7.34 -5.85 -3.07
C VAL A 14 -7.59 -4.78 -4.12
N ALA A 15 -6.77 -3.73 -4.09
CA ALA A 15 -6.79 -2.65 -5.07
C ALA A 15 -5.75 -2.91 -6.17
N LYS A 16 -6.14 -2.73 -7.44
CA LYS A 16 -5.20 -2.73 -8.57
C LYS A 16 -4.60 -1.33 -8.70
N THR A 17 -3.28 -1.21 -8.59
CA THR A 17 -2.56 0.05 -8.81
C THR A 17 -1.72 -0.04 -10.07
N GLN A 18 -1.24 1.12 -10.57
CA GLN A 18 -0.37 1.20 -11.74
C GLN A 18 0.96 0.44 -11.60
N TYR A 19 1.38 0.15 -10.36
CA TYR A 19 2.64 -0.51 -10.03
C TYR A 19 2.48 -1.95 -9.51
N GLY A 20 1.24 -2.44 -9.33
CA GLY A 20 0.97 -3.78 -8.81
C GLY A 20 -0.33 -3.85 -8.00
N LYS A 21 -0.70 -5.04 -7.51
CA LYS A 21 -1.87 -5.18 -6.64
C LYS A 21 -1.47 -4.88 -5.19
N VAL A 22 -2.34 -4.23 -4.45
CA VAL A 22 -2.15 -3.91 -3.03
C VAL A 22 -3.30 -4.54 -2.25
N ARG A 23 -2.97 -5.30 -1.22
CA ARG A 23 -3.94 -5.93 -0.33
C ARG A 23 -3.98 -5.18 0.98
N GLY A 24 -5.10 -4.51 1.23
CA GLY A 24 -5.36 -3.76 2.46
C GLY A 24 -6.43 -4.44 3.31
N TYR A 25 -7.00 -3.68 4.23
CA TYR A 25 -8.01 -4.16 5.16
C TYR A 25 -9.17 -3.15 5.29
N VAL A 26 -10.32 -3.63 5.73
CA VAL A 26 -11.49 -2.80 6.01
C VAL A 26 -11.54 -2.52 7.51
N GLU A 27 -11.62 -1.25 7.86
CA GLU A 27 -11.79 -0.75 9.22
C GLU A 27 -12.97 0.21 9.22
N ASP A 28 -13.98 -0.05 10.06
CA ASP A 28 -15.19 0.79 10.16
C ASP A 28 -15.91 1.03 8.81
N GLY A 29 -15.85 0.06 7.89
CA GLY A 29 -16.42 0.17 6.55
C GLY A 29 -15.54 0.92 5.53
N VAL A 30 -14.34 1.35 5.92
CA VAL A 30 -13.37 2.05 5.07
C VAL A 30 -12.25 1.11 4.64
N LEU A 31 -11.99 1.06 3.33
CA LEU A 31 -10.83 0.37 2.77
C LEU A 31 -9.55 1.15 3.08
N THR A 32 -8.67 0.57 3.89
CA THR A 32 -7.41 1.15 4.32
C THR A 32 -6.25 0.37 3.71
N PHE A 33 -5.33 1.09 3.06
CA PHE A 33 -4.09 0.54 2.49
C PHE A 33 -2.92 1.37 3.01
N LYS A 34 -2.01 0.77 3.79
CA LYS A 34 -0.83 1.46 4.34
C LYS A 34 0.46 0.92 3.73
N GLY A 35 1.53 1.71 3.73
CA GLY A 35 2.83 1.26 3.23
C GLY A 35 2.93 1.03 1.71
N VAL A 36 2.02 1.57 0.91
CA VAL A 36 2.11 1.49 -0.56
C VAL A 36 3.30 2.31 -1.05
N PRO A 37 4.32 1.67 -1.66
CA PRO A 37 5.47 2.41 -2.15
C PRO A 37 5.06 3.26 -3.36
N TYR A 38 5.20 4.57 -3.23
CA TYR A 38 4.84 5.56 -4.27
C TYR A 38 6.06 6.10 -5.05
N GLY A 39 7.27 5.80 -4.58
CA GLY A 39 8.53 6.26 -5.15
C GLY A 39 9.61 5.20 -4.99
N ALA A 40 10.57 5.18 -5.91
CA ALA A 40 11.78 4.40 -5.75
C ALA A 40 12.60 4.88 -4.56
N ASP A 41 13.50 4.02 -4.05
CA ASP A 41 14.38 4.34 -2.92
C ASP A 41 15.13 5.67 -3.15
N THR A 42 14.90 6.63 -2.25
CA THR A 42 15.52 7.96 -2.26
C THR A 42 16.81 8.00 -1.42
N GLY A 43 17.27 6.85 -0.94
CA GLY A 43 18.52 6.68 -0.21
C GLY A 43 19.74 6.60 -1.13
N GLY A 44 20.92 6.73 -0.52
CA GLY A 44 22.20 6.57 -1.21
C GLY A 44 22.39 7.51 -2.41
N GLU A 45 22.63 6.93 -3.57
CA GLU A 45 22.95 7.61 -4.83
C GLU A 45 21.76 8.38 -5.45
N ASN A 46 20.52 8.13 -4.99
CA ASN A 46 19.33 8.87 -5.45
C ASN A 46 19.00 10.08 -4.57
N ARG A 47 19.80 10.34 -3.52
CA ARG A 47 19.62 11.53 -2.68
C ARG A 47 19.91 12.78 -3.53
N TRP A 48 18.94 13.70 -3.59
CA TRP A 48 18.96 14.93 -4.39
C TRP A 48 18.69 14.79 -5.90
N LEU A 49 18.33 13.58 -6.37
CA LEU A 49 17.83 13.38 -7.74
C LEU A 49 16.29 13.42 -7.79
N PRO A 50 15.68 13.75 -8.94
CA PRO A 50 14.23 13.68 -9.10
C PRO A 50 13.69 12.29 -8.76
N ALA A 51 12.54 12.26 -8.10
CA ALA A 51 11.90 11.02 -7.67
C ALA A 51 11.66 10.09 -8.86
N LYS A 52 12.32 8.93 -8.83
CA LYS A 52 12.10 7.89 -9.84
C LYS A 52 10.84 7.10 -9.50
N PRO A 53 10.06 6.67 -10.50
CA PRO A 53 8.91 5.81 -10.27
C PRO A 53 9.36 4.51 -9.60
N PRO A 54 8.58 3.97 -8.65
CA PRO A 54 8.91 2.72 -7.99
C PRO A 54 8.92 1.57 -9.01
N VAL A 55 9.76 0.56 -8.75
CA VAL A 55 9.75 -0.66 -9.54
C VAL A 55 8.40 -1.37 -9.32
N PRO A 56 7.66 -1.73 -10.37
CA PRO A 56 6.42 -2.46 -10.21
C PRO A 56 6.68 -3.80 -9.52
N TRP A 57 5.82 -4.17 -8.57
CA TRP A 57 5.95 -5.41 -7.83
C TRP A 57 5.02 -6.49 -8.40
N ASP A 58 5.56 -7.70 -8.56
CA ASP A 58 4.80 -8.85 -9.03
C ASP A 58 4.12 -9.53 -7.83
N GLY A 59 2.79 -9.41 -7.73
CA GLY A 59 1.99 -10.04 -6.67
C GLY A 59 1.00 -9.10 -5.96
N GLU A 60 0.62 -9.46 -4.74
CA GLU A 60 -0.16 -8.65 -3.81
C GLU A 60 0.76 -8.10 -2.72
N TYR A 61 1.00 -6.78 -2.72
CA TYR A 61 1.76 -6.15 -1.65
C TYR A 61 0.89 -6.09 -0.39
N PRO A 62 1.31 -6.66 0.75
CA PRO A 62 0.59 -6.53 2.01
C PRO A 62 0.70 -5.11 2.52
N ALA A 63 -0.45 -4.48 2.80
CA ALA A 63 -0.60 -3.10 3.23
C ALA A 63 -1.29 -2.98 4.58
#